data_AF-A0A1Q9BUY0-F1
#
_entry.id   AF-A0A1Q9BUY0-F1
#
_cell.length_a   1.000
_cell.length_b   1.000
_cell.length_c   1.000
_cell.angle_alpha   90.00
_cell.angle_beta   90.00
_cell.angle_gamma   90.00
#
_symmetry.space_group_name_H-M   'P 1'
#
loop_
_entity.id
_entity.type
_entity.pdbx_description
1 polymer ?
#
loop_
_entity_poly.entity_id
_entity_poly.type
_entity_poly.pdbx_seq_one_letter_code
_entity_poly.pdbx_strand_id
1 'polypeptide(L)'
;MVLRNVREDNGRALLEMLEHLRLRRANAPNTHITVRVLAAADHDGICAAHILSQLLDIRDVKHTLQPVWENADIAQHIKHVENDTEVLSMVLLNCGASTDLEKLVSESKAPDDFRCFVIDAHRPIAW
;
A
#
# COMPACT_ATOMS: atom_id res chain seq x y z
N MET A 1 -8.42 5.74 9.96
CA MET A 1 -8.66 5.02 8.69
C MET A 1 -9.80 5.69 7.92
N VAL A 2 -9.79 5.63 6.59
CA VAL A 2 -10.90 6.11 5.75
C VAL A 2 -11.33 4.97 4.82
N LEU A 3 -12.56 4.50 4.97
CA LEU A 3 -13.14 3.49 4.09
C LEU A 3 -13.80 4.15 2.89
N ARG A 4 -13.53 3.65 1.68
CA ARG A 4 -14.16 4.12 0.44
C ARG A 4 -14.71 2.96 -0.36
N ASN A 5 -15.92 3.12 -0.89
CA ASN A 5 -16.49 2.18 -1.84
C ASN A 5 -16.15 2.63 -3.27
N VAL A 6 -15.19 1.93 -3.88
CA VAL A 6 -14.68 2.21 -5.23
C VAL A 6 -15.77 2.12 -6.31
N ARG A 7 -16.84 1.35 -6.08
CA ARG A 7 -17.96 1.23 -7.03
C ARG A 7 -18.89 2.44 -7.01
N GLU A 8 -19.05 3.07 -5.84
CA GLU A 8 -19.94 4.22 -5.68
C GLU A 8 -19.31 5.51 -6.20
N ASP A 9 -17.97 5.59 -6.22
CA ASP A 9 -17.23 6.77 -6.66
C ASP A 9 -16.64 6.66 -8.07
N ASN A 10 -17.06 5.66 -8.85
CA ASN A 10 -16.54 5.38 -10.20
C ASN A 10 -15.00 5.28 -10.26
N GLY A 11 -14.37 4.72 -9.22
CA GLY A 11 -12.92 4.54 -9.17
C GLY A 11 -12.15 5.80 -8.78
N ARG A 12 -12.81 6.88 -8.38
CA ARG A 12 -12.16 8.14 -8.02
C ARG A 12 -11.16 7.96 -6.87
N ALA A 13 -11.47 7.16 -5.85
CA ALA A 13 -10.54 6.85 -4.77
C ALA A 13 -9.20 6.27 -5.26
N LEU A 14 -9.23 5.42 -6.30
CA LEU A 14 -8.01 4.83 -6.86
C LEU A 14 -7.18 5.88 -7.62
N LEU A 15 -7.84 6.78 -8.34
CA LEU A 15 -7.16 7.90 -9.00
C LEU A 15 -6.53 8.87 -7.99
N GLU A 16 -7.23 9.18 -6.90
CA GLU A 16 -6.72 10.00 -5.80
C GLU A 16 -5.51 9.34 -5.13
N MET A 17 -5.55 8.02 -4.93
CA MET A 17 -4.39 7.25 -4.45
C MET A 17 -3.21 7.35 -5.40
N LEU A 18 -3.39 7.08 -6.70
CA LEU A 18 -2.30 7.14 -7.69
C LEU A 18 -1.67 8.52 -7.76
N GLU A 19 -2.49 9.57 -7.66
CA GLU A 19 -2.00 10.95 -7.64
C GLU A 19 -1.23 11.25 -6.35
N HIS A 20 -1.70 10.76 -5.20
CA HIS A 20 -0.97 10.86 -3.94
C HIS A 20 0.42 10.22 -4.05
N LEU A 21 0.51 8.97 -4.54
CA LEU A 21 1.78 8.26 -4.68
C LEU A 21 2.75 9.01 -5.62
N ARG A 22 2.24 9.56 -6.72
CA ARG A 22 3.02 10.37 -7.68
C ARG A 22 3.58 11.65 -7.04
N LEU A 23 2.77 12.37 -6.27
CA LEU A 23 3.22 13.59 -5.59
C LEU A 23 4.25 13.29 -4.50
N ARG A 24 4.08 12.20 -3.75
CA ARG A 24 5.05 11.75 -2.73
C ARG A 24 6.40 11.43 -3.38
N ARG A 25 6.37 10.73 -4.51
CA ARG A 25 7.55 10.43 -5.33
C ARG A 25 8.26 11.69 -5.82
N ALA A 26 7.52 12.67 -6.34
CA ALA A 26 8.08 13.90 -6.90
C ALA A 26 8.76 14.78 -5.85
N ASN A 27 8.32 14.72 -4.60
CA ASN A 27 8.89 15.46 -3.49
C ASN A 27 10.05 14.74 -2.79
N ALA A 28 10.35 13.50 -3.17
CA ALA A 28 11.45 12.72 -2.61
C ALA A 28 12.69 12.78 -3.52
N PRO A 29 13.91 12.56 -2.98
CA PRO A 29 15.12 12.39 -3.77
C PRO A 29 14.93 11.36 -4.89
N ASN A 30 15.56 11.59 -6.04
CA ASN A 30 15.36 10.73 -7.22
C ASN A 30 15.81 9.27 -6.98
N THR A 31 16.65 9.02 -5.99
CA THR A 31 17.15 7.68 -5.61
C THR A 31 16.16 6.85 -4.80
N HIS A 32 15.19 7.47 -4.12
CA HIS A 32 14.34 6.77 -3.16
C HIS A 32 13.29 5.89 -3.86
N ILE A 33 13.02 4.73 -3.27
CA ILE A 33 11.86 3.91 -3.59
C ILE A 33 10.77 4.23 -2.58
N THR A 34 9.84 5.10 -2.98
CA THR A 34 8.86 5.68 -2.04
C THR A 34 7.63 4.81 -1.80
N VAL A 35 7.44 3.74 -2.58
CA VAL A 35 6.26 2.88 -2.51
C VAL A 35 6.66 1.42 -2.30
N ARG A 36 6.07 0.77 -1.29
CA ARG A 36 6.12 -0.68 -1.12
C ARG A 36 4.75 -1.28 -1.41
N VAL A 37 4.68 -2.13 -2.42
CA VAL A 37 3.48 -2.90 -2.76
C VAL A 37 3.59 -4.25 -2.07
N LEU A 38 2.61 -4.57 -1.23
CA LEU A 38 2.40 -5.89 -0.65
C LEU A 38 1.22 -6.53 -1.38
N ALA A 39 1.41 -7.70 -1.97
CA ALA A 39 0.34 -8.37 -2.70
C ALA A 39 0.12 -9.78 -2.16
N ALA A 40 -1.13 -10.17 -1.97
CA ALA A 40 -1.47 -11.54 -1.61
C ALA A 40 -0.86 -12.52 -2.63
N ALA A 41 -0.29 -13.62 -2.14
CA ALA A 41 0.29 -14.68 -2.95
C ALA A 41 -0.79 -15.61 -3.55
N ASP A 42 -1.82 -15.00 -4.15
CA ASP A 42 -2.91 -15.68 -4.84
C ASP A 42 -3.14 -15.09 -6.24
N HIS A 43 -4.08 -15.67 -6.98
CA HIS A 43 -4.34 -15.29 -8.37
C HIS A 43 -4.75 -13.82 -8.51
N ASP A 44 -5.58 -13.31 -7.59
CA ASP A 44 -6.09 -11.94 -7.67
C ASP A 44 -5.02 -10.94 -7.26
N GLY A 45 -4.28 -11.21 -6.19
CA GLY A 45 -3.14 -10.40 -5.74
C GLY A 45 -2.05 -10.28 -6.81
N ILE A 46 -1.73 -11.36 -7.52
CA ILE A 46 -0.78 -11.34 -8.65
C ILE A 46 -1.31 -10.47 -9.81
N CYS A 47 -2.58 -10.64 -10.20
CA CYS A 47 -3.18 -9.85 -11.27
C CYS A 47 -3.23 -8.36 -10.91
N ALA A 48 -3.68 -8.04 -9.69
CA ALA A 48 -3.74 -6.68 -9.18
C ALA A 48 -2.36 -6.03 -9.11
N ALA A 49 -1.35 -6.77 -8.64
CA ALA A 49 0.04 -6.30 -8.59
C ALA A 49 0.57 -5.98 -9.99
N HIS A 50 0.32 -6.85 -10.97
CA HIS A 50 0.74 -6.60 -12.35
C HIS A 50 0.13 -5.31 -12.91
N ILE A 51 -1.17 -5.11 -12.74
CA ILE A 51 -1.88 -3.90 -13.20
C ILE A 51 -1.33 -2.66 -12.49
N LEU A 52 -1.19 -2.71 -11.16
CA LEU A 52 -0.71 -1.56 -10.39
C LEU A 52 0.74 -1.22 -10.75
N SER A 53 1.63 -2.20 -10.85
CA SER A 53 3.03 -1.98 -11.22
C SER A 53 3.15 -1.25 -12.55
N GLN A 54 2.40 -1.67 -13.58
CA GLN A 54 2.37 -0.97 -14.86
C GLN A 54 1.90 0.48 -14.73
N LEU A 55 0.86 0.73 -13.93
CA LEU A 55 0.35 2.10 -13.69
C LEU A 55 1.36 2.98 -12.95
N LEU A 56 2.10 2.42 -11.99
CA LEU A 56 3.16 3.13 -11.27
C LEU A 56 4.34 3.45 -12.19
N ASP A 57 4.74 2.51 -13.05
CA ASP A 57 5.83 2.69 -14.02
C ASP A 57 5.50 3.80 -15.02
N ILE A 58 4.27 3.81 -15.57
CA ILE A 58 3.79 4.87 -16.47
C ILE A 58 3.84 6.26 -15.79
N ARG A 59 3.73 6.31 -14.46
CA ARG A 59 3.73 7.54 -13.66
C ARG A 59 5.09 7.89 -13.03
N ASP A 60 6.17 7.18 -13.40
CA ASP A 60 7.52 7.33 -12.82
C ASP A 60 7.57 7.14 -11.29
N VAL A 61 6.70 6.28 -10.76
CA VAL A 61 6.65 5.94 -9.34
C VAL A 61 7.47 4.68 -9.08
N LYS A 62 8.69 4.87 -8.58
CA LYS A 62 9.56 3.78 -8.13
C LYS A 62 8.90 3.02 -6.98
N HIS A 63 8.81 1.71 -7.14
CA HIS A 63 8.17 0.85 -6.16
C HIS A 63 8.91 -0.49 -5.99
N THR A 64 8.72 -1.12 -4.84
CA THR A 64 9.05 -2.53 -4.62
C THR A 64 7.77 -3.35 -4.57
N LEU A 65 7.83 -4.61 -5.00
CA LEU A 65 6.73 -5.57 -4.88
C LEU A 65 7.17 -6.72 -3.99
N GLN A 66 6.39 -7.04 -2.96
CA GLN A 66 6.63 -8.15 -2.03
C GLN A 66 5.38 -9.02 -1.95
N PRO A 67 5.49 -10.35 -2.16
CA PRO A 67 4.39 -11.27 -1.94
C PRO A 67 4.12 -11.44 -0.44
N VAL A 68 2.86 -11.61 -0.09
CA VAL A 68 2.35 -11.84 1.27
C VAL A 68 1.54 -13.13 1.28
N TRP A 69 1.90 -14.07 2.13
CA TRP A 69 1.20 -15.36 2.29
C TRP A 69 0.20 -15.30 3.44
N GLU A 70 0.56 -14.58 4.51
CA GLU A 70 -0.24 -14.47 5.71
C GLU A 70 -0.17 -13.07 6.34
N ASN A 71 -1.13 -12.75 7.21
CA ASN A 71 -1.18 -11.44 7.87
C ASN A 71 0.06 -11.16 8.75
N ALA A 72 0.78 -12.20 9.17
CA ALA A 72 2.05 -12.04 9.90
C ALA A 72 3.14 -11.37 9.03
N ASP A 73 3.17 -11.66 7.73
CA ASP A 73 4.10 -11.02 6.79
C ASP A 73 3.83 -9.50 6.70
N ILE A 74 2.55 -9.11 6.67
CA ILE A 74 2.13 -7.70 6.66
C ILE A 74 2.66 -6.98 7.90
N ALA A 75 2.45 -7.59 9.08
CA ALA A 75 2.93 -7.04 10.34
C ALA A 75 4.47 -6.91 10.37
N GLN A 76 5.18 -7.89 9.79
CA GLN A 76 6.63 -7.81 9.65
C GLN A 76 7.03 -6.62 8.76
N HIS A 77 6.41 -6.45 7.58
CA HIS A 77 6.74 -5.34 6.69
C HIS A 77 6.45 -3.96 7.32
N ILE A 78 5.35 -3.82 8.06
CA ILE A 78 5.00 -2.57 8.74
C ILE A 78 5.98 -2.27 9.89
N LYS A 79 6.34 -3.26 10.70
CA LYS A 79 7.32 -3.08 11.79
C LYS A 79 8.70 -2.63 11.30
N HIS A 80 9.10 -3.01 10.09
CA HIS A 80 10.40 -2.61 9.52
C HIS A 80 10.39 -1.20 8.90
N VAL A 81 9.25 -0.50 8.84
CA VAL A 81 9.17 0.85 8.26
C VAL A 81 10.05 1.85 9.00
N GLU A 82 10.26 1.71 10.32
CA GLU A 82 11.18 2.60 11.07
C GLU A 82 12.62 2.57 10.53
N ASN A 83 13.04 1.44 9.97
CA ASN A 83 14.40 1.23 9.44
C ASN A 83 14.50 1.58 7.96
N ASP A 84 13.36 1.84 7.30
CA ASP A 84 13.25 2.07 5.87
C ASP A 84 12.60 3.43 5.62
N THR A 85 13.31 4.48 5.98
CA THR A 85 12.84 5.87 5.93
C THR A 85 12.61 6.39 4.51
N GLU A 86 13.04 5.64 3.49
CA GLU A 86 12.76 5.94 2.09
C GLU A 86 11.32 5.57 1.68
N VAL A 87 10.72 4.59 2.36
CA VAL A 87 9.35 4.12 2.06
C VAL A 87 8.32 5.05 2.71
N LEU A 88 7.71 5.88 1.86
CA LEU A 88 6.72 6.89 2.26
C LEU A 88 5.28 6.38 2.22
N SER A 89 5.03 5.29 1.49
CA SER A 89 3.70 4.72 1.30
C SER A 89 3.74 3.21 1.09
N MET A 90 2.73 2.53 1.61
CA MET A 90 2.52 1.10 1.42
C MET A 90 1.16 0.86 0.75
N VAL A 91 1.12 -0.02 -0.24
CA VAL A 91 -0.13 -0.42 -0.92
C VAL A 91 -0.32 -1.93 -0.74
N LEU A 92 -1.42 -2.32 -0.11
CA LEU A 92 -1.78 -3.71 0.15
C LEU A 92 -2.83 -4.15 -0.87
N LEU A 93 -2.55 -5.21 -1.61
CA LEU A 93 -3.39 -5.74 -2.68
C LEU A 93 -3.92 -7.13 -2.31
N ASN A 94 -5.25 -7.22 -2.27
CA ASN A 94 -6.01 -8.40 -1.86
C ASN A 94 -5.60 -8.94 -0.47
N CYS A 95 -5.10 -8.06 0.40
CA CYS A 95 -4.71 -8.39 1.76
C CYS A 95 -4.83 -7.17 2.70
N GLY A 96 -4.85 -7.43 4.01
CA GLY A 96 -4.81 -6.42 5.05
C GLY A 96 -6.17 -5.93 5.57
N ALA A 97 -7.29 -6.19 4.91
CA ALA A 97 -8.61 -5.75 5.41
C ALA A 97 -8.98 -6.40 6.74
N SER A 98 -8.52 -7.63 7.00
CA SER A 98 -8.77 -8.37 8.25
C SER A 98 -7.70 -8.13 9.32
N THR A 99 -6.77 -7.19 9.09
CA THR A 99 -5.66 -6.89 10.02
C THR A 99 -5.89 -5.52 10.65
N ASP A 100 -5.63 -5.40 11.95
CA ASP A 100 -5.64 -4.12 12.66
C ASP A 100 -4.40 -3.29 12.27
N LEU A 101 -4.48 -2.67 11.09
CA LEU A 101 -3.40 -1.88 10.51
C LEU A 101 -3.19 -0.57 11.26
N GLU A 102 -4.23 0.00 11.89
CA GLU A 102 -4.08 1.20 12.70
C GLU A 102 -3.15 0.94 13.88
N LYS A 103 -3.39 -0.15 14.62
CA LYS A 103 -2.52 -0.58 15.70
C LYS A 103 -1.10 -0.86 15.21
N LEU A 104 -0.94 -1.65 14.16
CA LEU A 104 0.38 -1.99 13.62
C LEU A 104 1.18 -0.74 13.21
N VAL A 105 0.55 0.22 12.54
CA VAL A 105 1.20 1.47 12.14
C VAL A 105 1.57 2.29 13.39
N SER A 106 0.67 2.40 14.37
CA SER A 106 0.95 3.13 15.62
C SER A 106 2.11 2.54 16.42
N GLU A 107 2.29 1.22 16.38
CA GLU A 107 3.37 0.50 17.08
C GLU A 107 4.69 0.53 16.30
N SER A 108 4.65 0.73 14.98
CA SER A 108 5.81 0.65 14.08
C SER A 108 6.74 1.86 14.09
N LYS A 109 6.40 2.94 14.82
CA LYS A 109 7.09 4.24 14.76
C LYS A 109 7.31 4.75 13.33
N ALA A 110 6.39 4.43 12.42
CA ALA A 110 6.43 4.93 11.06
C ALA A 110 6.41 6.47 11.05
N PRO A 111 7.00 7.13 10.04
CA PRO A 111 6.94 8.58 9.89
C PRO A 111 5.49 9.10 9.91
N ASP A 112 5.26 10.30 10.45
CA ASP A 112 3.91 10.90 10.58
C ASP A 112 3.15 10.99 9.23
N ASP A 113 3.90 11.14 8.15
CA ASP A 113 3.37 11.27 6.81
C ASP A 113 3.20 9.92 6.10
N PHE A 114 3.64 8.81 6.69
CA PHE A 114 3.48 7.46 6.15
C PHE A 114 2.00 7.15 5.91
N ARG A 115 1.69 6.48 4.81
CA ARG A 115 0.33 6.12 4.41
C ARG A 115 0.26 4.67 3.97
N CYS A 116 -0.73 3.94 4.51
CA CYS A 116 -1.15 2.64 4.01
C CYS A 116 -2.42 2.78 3.18
N PHE A 117 -2.41 2.22 1.98
CA PHE A 117 -3.58 2.07 1.13
C PHE A 117 -3.93 0.58 1.03
N VAL A 118 -5.19 0.23 1.25
CA VAL A 118 -5.66 -1.15 1.24
C VAL A 118 -6.69 -1.31 0.14
N ILE A 119 -6.42 -2.20 -0.82
CA ILE A 119 -7.32 -2.57 -1.91
C ILE A 119 -7.62 -4.06 -1.72
N ASP A 120 -8.70 -4.35 -1.00
CA ASP A 120 -8.99 -5.71 -0.55
C ASP A 120 -10.51 -6.02 -0.56
N ALA A 121 -10.85 -7.19 -1.10
CA ALA A 121 -12.20 -7.70 -1.21
C ALA A 121 -12.67 -8.43 0.06
N HIS A 122 -11.76 -8.83 0.96
CA HIS A 122 -12.08 -9.56 2.18
C HIS A 122 -12.99 -8.76 3.13
N ARG A 123 -13.89 -9.47 3.80
CA ARG A 123 -14.81 -8.94 4.82
C ARG A 123 -14.92 -9.95 5.98
N PRO A 124 -15.17 -9.51 7.22
CA PRO A 124 -15.33 -8.12 7.66
C PRO A 124 -14.01 -7.35 7.67
N ILE A 125 -14.11 -6.02 7.71
CA ILE A 125 -12.96 -5.13 7.87
C ILE A 125 -12.63 -5.04 9.36
N ALA A 126 -11.36 -5.21 9.74
CA ALA A 126 -10.86 -4.97 11.08
C ALA A 126 -10.78 -3.45 11.31
N TRP A 127 -11.31 -2.99 12.45
CA TRP A 127 -11.36 -1.58 12.85
C TRP A 127 -10.51 -1.35 14.08
#